data_AF-A0A2G9ZCS8-F1
#
_entry.id   AF-A0A2G9ZCS8-F1
#
_cell.length_a   1.000
_cell.length_b   1.000
_cell.length_c   1.000
_cell.angle_alpha   90.00
_cell.angle_beta   90.00
_cell.angle_gamma   90.00
#
_symmetry.space_group_name_H-M   'P 1'
#
loop_
_entity.id
_entity.type
_entity.pdbx_description
1 polymer ?
#
loop_
_entity_poly.entity_id
_entity_poly.type
_entity_poly.pdbx_seq_one_letter_code
_entity_poly.pdbx_strand_id
1 'polypeptide(L)'
;MEILEVFDLDGNQIGEQERKSFYAETKAEFLEMGRVSRQVKTIRLMLMNSDGRIYVQKRSKLKNENPGLYDKTIGGHVLKGHSYELTVTKECASKAIAAFWFGVNCFFIF
;
A
#
# COMPACT_ATOMS: atom_id res chain seq x y z
N MET A 1 -16.42 -2.33 -4.25
CA MET A 1 -15.47 -2.61 -5.35
C MET A 1 -14.34 -1.59 -5.22
N GLU A 2 -13.08 -2.03 -5.14
CA GLU A 2 -11.93 -1.12 -5.02
C GLU A 2 -11.40 -0.80 -6.43
N ILE A 3 -11.66 0.42 -6.90
CA ILE A 3 -11.21 0.88 -8.22
C ILE A 3 -9.91 1.69 -8.06
N LEU A 4 -8.93 1.41 -8.91
CA LEU A 4 -7.63 2.06 -8.96
C LEU A 4 -7.49 2.84 -10.25
N GLU A 5 -6.80 3.99 -10.17
CA GLU A 5 -6.26 4.66 -11.34
C GLU A 5 -4.97 3.93 -11.77
N VAL A 6 -4.86 3.59 -13.05
CA VAL A 6 -3.73 2.86 -13.62
C VAL A 6 -2.88 3.81 -14.45
N PHE A 7 -1.57 3.70 -14.27
CA PHE A 7 -0.57 4.54 -14.91
C PHE A 7 0.42 3.68 -15.69
N ASP A 8 0.99 4.25 -16.75
CA ASP A 8 2.23 3.74 -17.31
C ASP A 8 3.41 3.99 -16.35
N LEU A 9 4.60 3.49 -16.69
CA LEU A 9 5.78 3.65 -15.85
C LEU A 9 6.33 5.08 -15.83
N ASP A 10 5.97 5.91 -16.82
CA ASP A 10 6.33 7.33 -16.89
C ASP A 10 5.41 8.21 -16.03
N GLY A 11 4.35 7.64 -15.47
CA GLY A 11 3.41 8.30 -14.57
C GLY A 11 2.21 8.93 -15.26
N ASN A 12 2.00 8.66 -16.55
CA ASN A 12 0.79 9.09 -17.26
C ASN A 12 -0.35 8.14 -16.94
N GLN A 13 -1.53 8.70 -16.66
CA GLN A 13 -2.72 7.88 -16.42
C GLN A 13 -3.19 7.26 -17.74
N ILE A 14 -3.34 5.94 -17.77
CA ILE A 14 -3.74 5.18 -18.95
C ILE A 14 -5.12 4.52 -18.80
N GLY A 15 -5.69 4.53 -17.59
CA GLY A 15 -7.02 4.02 -17.37
C GLY A 15 -7.37 3.82 -15.90
N GLU A 16 -8.38 2.98 -15.67
CA GLU A 16 -8.88 2.61 -14.36
C GLU A 16 -9.22 1.13 -14.35
N GLN A 17 -9.03 0.48 -13.20
CA GLN A 17 -9.26 -0.95 -13.10
C GLN A 17 -9.64 -1.37 -11.68
N GLU A 18 -10.42 -2.44 -11.57
CA GLU A 18 -10.65 -3.10 -10.29
C GLU A 18 -9.35 -3.73 -9.79
N ARG A 19 -9.08 -3.56 -8.50
CA ARG A 19 -7.81 -3.94 -7.87
C ARG A 19 -7.45 -5.41 -8.09
N LYS A 20 -8.39 -6.34 -7.88
CA LYS A 20 -8.11 -7.78 -8.00
C LYS A 20 -7.75 -8.14 -9.44
N SER A 21 -8.46 -7.62 -10.42
CA SER A 21 -8.15 -7.79 -11.84
C SER A 21 -6.79 -7.21 -12.20
N PHE A 22 -6.46 -5.99 -11.74
CA PHE A 22 -5.15 -5.37 -11.98
C PHE A 22 -4.01 -6.29 -11.51
N TYR A 23 -4.06 -6.78 -10.27
CA TYR A 23 -3.01 -7.66 -9.74
C TYR A 23 -2.93 -9.01 -10.44
N ALA A 24 -4.06 -9.59 -10.85
CA ALA A 24 -4.07 -10.85 -11.59
C ALA A 24 -3.37 -10.69 -12.95
N GLU A 25 -3.68 -9.63 -13.68
CA GLU A 25 -3.05 -9.31 -14.96
C GLU A 25 -1.58 -8.95 -14.81
N THR A 26 -1.22 -8.10 -13.85
CA THR A 26 0.19 -7.75 -13.59
C THR A 26 1.02 -8.97 -13.24
N LYS A 27 0.45 -9.93 -12.50
CA LYS A 27 1.14 -11.19 -12.19
C LYS A 27 1.31 -12.06 -13.43
N ALA A 28 0.29 -12.19 -14.27
CA ALA A 28 0.39 -12.91 -15.54
C ALA A 28 1.44 -12.29 -16.46
N GLU A 29 1.41 -10.96 -16.59
CA GLU A 29 2.37 -10.16 -17.36
C GLU A 29 3.81 -10.39 -16.90
N PHE A 30 4.05 -10.36 -15.58
CA PHE A 30 5.37 -10.61 -15.02
C PHE A 30 5.83 -12.06 -15.24
N LEU A 31 4.93 -13.05 -15.15
CA LEU A 31 5.26 -14.45 -15.40
C LEU A 31 5.61 -14.71 -16.87
N GLU A 32 4.97 -14.01 -17.80
CA GLU A 32 5.21 -14.16 -19.24
C GLU A 32 6.46 -13.40 -19.71
N MET A 33 6.60 -12.14 -19.31
CA MET A 33 7.62 -11.23 -19.86
C MET A 33 8.79 -10.93 -18.90
N GLY A 34 8.70 -11.34 -17.63
CA GLY A 34 9.70 -11.02 -16.60
C GLY A 34 9.72 -9.56 -16.15
N ARG A 35 8.77 -8.74 -16.61
CA ARG A 35 8.64 -7.31 -16.28
C ARG A 35 7.18 -6.89 -16.22
N VAL A 36 6.92 -5.77 -15.56
CA VAL A 36 5.60 -5.12 -15.52
C VAL A 36 5.64 -3.81 -16.30
N SER A 37 4.54 -3.42 -16.94
CA SER A 37 4.43 -2.19 -17.74
C SER A 37 3.50 -1.13 -17.14
N ARG A 38 2.78 -1.48 -16.07
CA ARG A 38 1.74 -0.64 -15.46
C ARG A 38 1.94 -0.53 -13.96
N GLN A 39 1.53 0.61 -13.41
CA GLN A 39 1.59 0.89 -11.98
C GLN A 39 0.32 1.56 -11.47
N VAL A 40 0.16 1.57 -10.15
CA VAL A 40 -0.97 2.19 -9.43
C VAL A 40 -0.45 3.00 -8.26
N LYS A 41 -1.21 4.00 -7.83
CA LYS A 41 -0.89 4.81 -6.66
C LYS A 41 -1.02 3.99 -5.38
N THR A 42 0.00 4.03 -4.53
CA THR A 42 0.04 3.32 -3.24
C THR A 42 0.60 4.22 -2.16
N ILE A 43 0.17 4.00 -0.92
CA ILE A 43 0.85 4.55 0.25
C ILE A 43 1.69 3.46 0.92
N ARG A 44 2.85 3.84 1.44
CA ARG A 44 3.74 3.00 2.23
C ARG A 44 4.27 3.85 3.38
N LEU A 45 4.08 3.37 4.60
CA LEU A 45 4.52 4.08 5.80
C LEU A 45 5.30 3.12 6.67
N MET A 46 6.47 3.57 7.12
CA MET A 46 7.19 2.97 8.23
C MET A 46 7.08 3.86 9.45
N LEU A 47 6.65 3.27 10.57
CA LEU A 47 6.58 3.93 11.85
C LEU A 47 7.90 3.70 12.60
N MET A 48 8.48 4.79 13.10
CA MET A 48 9.68 4.76 13.92
C MET A 48 9.38 5.41 15.27
N ASN A 49 9.83 4.82 16.38
CA ASN A 49 9.76 5.49 17.69
C ASN A 49 10.91 6.49 17.89
N SER A 50 10.88 7.25 18.99
CA SER A 50 11.94 8.22 19.33
C SER A 50 13.33 7.63 19.51
N ASP A 51 13.43 6.31 19.75
CA ASP A 51 14.70 5.60 19.89
C ASP A 51 15.26 5.08 18.56
N GLY A 52 14.59 5.42 17.43
CA GLY A 52 14.99 4.95 16.10
C GLY A 52 14.55 3.53 15.76
N ARG A 53 13.73 2.87 16.59
CA ARG A 53 13.22 1.51 16.33
C ARG A 53 12.05 1.57 15.36
N ILE A 54 12.10 0.73 14.33
CA ILE A 54 11.06 0.63 13.29
C ILE A 54 10.07 -0.48 13.64
N TYR A 55 8.78 -0.18 13.54
CA TYR A 55 7.73 -1.18 13.66
C TYR A 55 7.49 -1.86 12.31
N VAL A 56 7.73 -3.16 12.23
CA VAL A 56 7.42 -3.97 11.05
C VAL A 56 6.15 -4.79 11.28
N GLN A 57 5.32 -4.94 10.25
CA GLN A 57 4.14 -5.78 10.34
C GLN A 57 4.48 -7.20 9.89
N LYS A 58 4.16 -8.20 10.72
CA LYS A 58 4.10 -9.60 10.25
C LYS A 58 2.73 -9.84 9.61
N ARG A 59 2.69 -10.14 8.31
CA ARG A 59 1.44 -10.33 7.57
C ARG A 59 0.71 -11.59 8.03
N SER A 60 -0.62 -11.51 8.08
CA SER A 60 -1.46 -12.69 8.37
C SER A 60 -1.20 -13.78 7.32
N LYS A 61 -1.22 -15.05 7.77
CA LYS A 61 -1.10 -16.22 6.91
C LYS A 61 -2.30 -16.39 5.95
N LEU A 62 -3.40 -15.69 6.20
CA LEU A 62 -4.62 -15.75 5.39
C LEU A 62 -4.63 -14.75 4.22
N LYS A 63 -3.57 -13.95 4.06
CA LYS A 63 -3.49 -13.00 2.95
C LYS A 63 -3.09 -13.73 1.67
N ASN A 64 -3.76 -13.39 0.56
CA ASN A 64 -3.45 -13.95 -0.76
C ASN A 64 -2.00 -13.64 -1.18
N GLU A 65 -1.56 -12.40 -0.90
CA GLU A 65 -0.23 -11.92 -1.26
C GLU A 65 0.68 -11.86 -0.03
N ASN A 66 1.86 -12.48 -0.16
CA ASN A 66 2.94 -12.50 0.83
C ASN A 66 2.50 -12.93 2.25
N PRO A 67 1.82 -14.09 2.41
CA PRO A 67 1.36 -14.54 3.73
C PRO A 67 2.54 -14.85 4.67
N GLY A 68 2.46 -14.39 5.92
CA GLY A 68 3.44 -14.71 6.96
C GLY A 68 4.77 -13.95 6.89
N LEU A 69 5.01 -13.18 5.84
CA LEU A 69 6.21 -12.37 5.66
C LEU A 69 6.13 -11.05 6.44
N TYR A 70 7.30 -10.45 6.72
CA TYR A 70 7.39 -9.09 7.24
C TYR A 70 7.15 -8.07 6.12
N ASP A 71 6.48 -6.97 6.46
CA ASP A 71 6.10 -5.89 5.56
C ASP A 71 6.19 -4.55 6.30
N LYS A 72 6.04 -3.45 5.55
CA LYS A 72 5.88 -2.09 6.07
C LYS A 72 4.78 -2.02 7.15
N THR A 73 4.88 -1.04 8.06
CA THR A 73 3.90 -0.87 9.15
C THR A 73 2.49 -0.68 8.62
N ILE A 74 2.35 0.20 7.62
CA ILE A 74 1.08 0.48 6.95
C ILE A 74 1.33 0.58 5.46
N GLY A 75 0.48 -0.05 4.67
CA GLY A 75 0.31 0.34 3.29
C GLY A 75 -1.08 0.04 2.78
N GLY A 76 -1.36 0.60 1.63
CA GLY A 76 -2.68 0.59 1.00
C GLY A 76 -2.62 1.19 -0.39
N HIS A 77 -3.74 1.13 -1.08
CA HIS A 77 -3.92 1.66 -2.42
C HIS A 77 -4.67 2.97 -2.36
N VAL A 78 -4.24 3.95 -3.16
CA VAL A 78 -5.03 5.16 -3.35
C VAL A 78 -6.13 4.81 -4.34
N LEU A 79 -7.36 4.71 -3.84
CA LEU A 79 -8.51 4.43 -4.68
C LEU A 79 -8.82 5.64 -5.57
N LYS A 80 -9.52 5.40 -6.67
CA LYS A 80 -9.99 6.46 -7.57
C LYS A 80 -10.65 7.60 -6.80
N GLY A 81 -10.21 8.83 -7.06
CA GLY A 81 -10.72 10.04 -6.42
C GLY A 81 -10.31 10.25 -4.96
N HIS A 82 -9.52 9.36 -4.36
CA HIS A 82 -8.92 9.61 -3.05
C HIS A 82 -7.62 10.42 -3.18
N SER A 83 -7.36 11.28 -2.19
CA SER A 83 -6.03 11.84 -1.98
C SER A 83 -5.13 10.85 -1.21
N TYR A 84 -3.83 11.11 -1.20
CA TYR A 84 -2.88 10.34 -0.39
C TYR A 84 -3.18 10.48 1.10
N GLU A 85 -3.48 11.69 1.58
CA GLU A 85 -3.77 12.00 2.99
C GLU A 85 -5.02 11.29 3.48
N LEU A 86 -6.09 11.29 2.66
CA LEU A 86 -7.31 10.54 2.97
C LEU A 86 -7.02 9.05 3.09
N THR A 87 -6.22 8.51 2.17
CA THR A 87 -5.83 7.09 2.16
C THR A 87 -5.01 6.74 3.40
N VAL A 88 -4.01 7.57 3.75
CA VAL A 88 -3.21 7.41 4.97
C VAL A 88 -4.10 7.40 6.21
N THR A 89 -5.01 8.36 6.32
CA THR A 89 -5.91 8.50 7.47
C THR A 89 -6.78 7.26 7.64
N LYS A 90 -7.39 6.77 6.56
CA LYS A 90 -8.22 5.55 6.56
C LYS A 90 -7.40 4.30 6.93
N GLU A 91 -6.21 4.15 6.37
CA GLU A 91 -5.35 2.99 6.61
C GLU A 91 -4.75 2.97 8.02
N CYS A 92 -4.45 4.15 8.60
CA CYS A 92 -4.04 4.28 10.01
C CYS A 92 -5.18 3.96 10.97
N ALA A 93 -6.38 4.48 10.70
CA ALA A 93 -7.56 4.24 11.54
C ALA A 93 -7.96 2.76 11.55
N SER A 94 -8.02 2.12 10.38
CA SER A 94 -8.40 0.70 10.27
C SER A 94 -7.43 -0.26 10.97
N LYS A 95 -6.15 0.09 11.07
CA LYS A 95 -5.12 -0.70 11.78
C LYS A 95 -5.00 -0.32 13.26
N ALA A 96 -5.93 0.49 13.78
CA ALA A 96 -5.93 1.02 15.15
C ALA A 96 -4.66 1.79 15.55
N ILE A 97 -3.90 2.29 14.56
CA ILE A 97 -2.69 3.10 14.77
C ILE A 97 -3.06 4.56 15.06
N ALA A 98 -4.33 4.94 14.92
CA ALA A 98 -4.83 6.27 15.31
C ALA A 98 -4.50 6.62 16.78
N ALA A 99 -4.38 5.63 17.68
CA ALA A 99 -3.96 5.85 19.06
C ALA A 99 -2.49 6.30 19.21
N PHE A 100 -1.64 6.04 18.21
CA PHE A 100 -0.24 6.47 18.23
C PHE A 100 -0.05 7.97 17.96
N TRP A 101 -1.08 8.66 17.43
CA TRP A 101 -1.02 10.11 17.19
C TRP A 101 -0.98 10.94 18.48
N PHE A 102 -1.42 10.40 19.62
CA PHE A 102 -1.64 11.20 20.84
C PHE A 102 -0.72 10.86 22.03
N GLY A 103 0.14 9.84 21.94
CA GLY A 103 0.94 9.41 23.10
C GLY A 103 2.34 8.88 22.82
N VAL A 104 2.77 8.80 21.56
CA VAL A 104 4.08 8.24 21.21
C VAL A 104 4.71 9.16 20.17
N ASN A 105 5.91 9.66 20.45
CA ASN A 105 6.74 10.40 19.49
C ASN A 105 7.12 9.46 18.34
N CYS A 106 6.20 9.29 17.41
CA CYS A 106 6.35 8.42 16.26
C CYS A 106 6.46 9.26 14.99
N PHE A 107 7.52 8.99 14.23
CA PHE A 107 7.77 9.63 12.94
C PHE A 107 7.31 8.70 11.82
N PHE A 108 6.71 9.28 10.78
CA PHE A 108 6.40 8.60 9.53
C PHE A 108 7.59 8.76 8.59
N ILE A 109 8.14 7.63 8.13
CA ILE A 109 9.07 7.62 7.00
C ILE A 109 8.23 7.28 5.76
N PHE A 110 8.20 8.23 4.81
CA PHE A 110 7.51 8.12 3.52
C PHE A 110 8.40 7.43 2.48
#